data_AF-U6SVX7-F1
#
_entry.id   AF-U6SVX7-F1
#
_cell.length_a   1.000
_cell.length_b   1.000
_cell.length_c   1.000
_cell.angle_alpha   90.00
_cell.angle_beta   90.00
_cell.angle_gamma   90.00
#
_symmetry.space_group_name_H-M   'P 1'
#
loop_
_entity.id
_entity.type
_entity.pdbx_description
1 polymer ?
#
loop_
_entity_poly.entity_id
_entity_poly.type
_entity_poly.pdbx_seq_one_letter_code
_entity_poly.pdbx_strand_id
1 'polypeptide(L)'
;MFDQDSIYIVGEAKSPSNNPITEQYKVFFIGFVVDRLSGKIIDAEATSILSITSSFIRHLFVGKNIRETAQIVKAIEEKYYGSSQKAVIVAFRHASQKFNQLHSV
;
A
#
# COMPACT_ATOMS: atom_id res chain seq x y z
N MET A 1 -11.41 -8.38 -13.19
CA MET A 1 -12.16 -9.23 -12.26
C MET A 1 -11.12 -10.00 -11.46
N PHE A 2 -11.22 -10.05 -10.13
CA PHE A 2 -10.19 -10.66 -9.29
C PHE A 2 -10.42 -12.19 -9.21
N ASP A 3 -9.35 -12.97 -9.21
CA ASP A 3 -9.41 -14.45 -9.16
C ASP A 3 -9.91 -14.93 -7.79
N GLN A 4 -10.39 -16.19 -7.69
CA GLN A 4 -10.93 -16.76 -6.44
C GLN A 4 -9.96 -16.68 -5.26
N ASP A 5 -8.65 -16.80 -5.50
CA ASP A 5 -7.60 -16.74 -4.47
C ASP A 5 -7.12 -15.31 -4.18
N SER A 6 -7.72 -14.30 -4.79
CA SER A 6 -7.41 -12.90 -4.51
C SER A 6 -8.03 -12.45 -3.20
N ILE A 7 -7.22 -11.89 -2.31
CA ILE A 7 -7.67 -11.27 -1.06
C ILE A 7 -7.47 -9.76 -1.12
N TYR A 8 -8.34 -9.04 -0.43
CA TYR A 8 -8.24 -7.58 -0.29
C TYR A 8 -7.70 -7.22 1.10
N ILE A 9 -6.62 -6.46 1.14
CA ILE A 9 -5.96 -6.02 2.37
C ILE A 9 -5.85 -4.52 2.37
N VAL A 10 -6.32 -3.88 3.44
CA VAL A 10 -6.16 -2.44 3.64
C VAL A 10 -5.01 -2.15 4.58
N GLY A 11 -4.04 -1.40 4.09
CA GLY A 11 -2.97 -0.80 4.86
C GLY A 11 -3.33 0.63 5.25
N GLU A 12 -3.19 0.97 6.51
CA GLU A 12 -3.52 2.30 7.04
C GLU A 12 -2.28 2.97 7.64
N ALA A 13 -2.12 4.26 7.40
CA ALA A 13 -1.15 5.10 8.09
C ALA A 13 -1.88 6.18 8.89
N LYS A 14 -1.68 6.14 10.22
CA LYS A 14 -2.04 7.28 11.08
C LYS A 14 -1.10 8.44 10.74
N SER A 15 -1.64 9.46 10.10
CA SER A 15 -0.89 10.68 9.80
C SER A 15 -0.66 11.46 11.10
N PRO A 16 0.56 11.92 11.41
CA PRO A 16 0.75 12.95 12.44
C PRO A 16 -0.03 14.20 12.00
N SER A 17 -0.63 14.89 12.96
CA SER A 17 -1.75 15.82 12.82
C SER A 17 -1.52 17.14 12.03
N ASN A 18 -0.64 17.19 11.02
CA ASN A 18 -0.30 18.45 10.34
C ASN A 18 0.07 18.32 8.83
N ASN A 19 -0.72 17.60 8.02
CA ASN A 19 -0.53 17.47 6.56
C ASN A 19 -1.85 17.75 5.80
N PRO A 20 -1.87 18.50 4.68
CA PRO A 20 -3.08 18.80 3.90
C PRO A 20 -3.93 17.59 3.47
N ILE A 21 -3.32 16.40 3.31
CA ILE A 21 -4.05 15.15 3.04
C ILE A 21 -4.99 14.77 4.20
N THR A 22 -4.62 15.16 5.41
CA THR A 22 -5.33 14.86 6.67
C THR A 22 -6.60 15.67 6.85
N GLU A 23 -6.69 16.88 6.29
CA GLU A 23 -7.87 17.73 6.47
C GLU A 23 -9.11 17.19 5.75
N GLN A 24 -8.92 16.46 4.64
CA GLN A 24 -10.04 15.96 3.83
C GLN A 24 -10.43 14.51 4.16
N TYR A 25 -9.50 13.66 4.63
CA TYR A 25 -9.76 12.22 4.86
C TYR A 25 -9.40 11.66 6.24
N LYS A 26 -8.74 12.44 7.13
CA LYS A 26 -8.27 12.06 8.48
C LYS A 26 -7.30 10.86 8.57
N VAL A 27 -7.28 9.92 7.61
CA VAL A 27 -6.42 8.73 7.55
C VAL A 27 -6.01 8.46 6.09
N PHE A 28 -4.73 8.23 5.84
CA PHE A 28 -4.24 7.75 4.54
C PHE A 28 -4.31 6.23 4.52
N PHE A 29 -4.91 5.64 3.49
CA PHE A 29 -4.96 4.19 3.32
C PHE A 29 -4.65 3.76 1.89
N ILE A 30 -4.18 2.52 1.76
CA ILE A 30 -3.95 1.84 0.49
C ILE A 30 -4.67 0.50 0.55
N GLY A 31 -5.55 0.26 -0.41
CA GLY A 31 -6.13 -1.05 -0.66
C GLY A 31 -5.20 -1.86 -1.56
N PHE A 32 -4.96 -3.13 -1.22
CA PHE A 32 -4.17 -4.06 -2.00
C PHE A 32 -5.02 -5.28 -2.35
N VAL A 33 -5.03 -5.66 -3.62
CA VAL A 33 -5.48 -6.98 -4.04
C VAL A 33 -4.25 -7.86 -4.17
N VAL A 34 -4.25 -8.98 -3.44
CA VAL A 34 -3.09 -9.86 -3.31
C VAL A 34 -3.50 -11.27 -3.64
N ASP A 35 -2.71 -11.95 -4.47
CA ASP A 35 -2.83 -13.40 -4.63
C ASP A 35 -2.45 -14.08 -3.31
N ARG A 36 -3.39 -14.78 -2.69
CA ARG A 36 -3.23 -15.35 -1.35
C ARG A 36 -2.06 -16.33 -1.28
N LEU A 37 -1.85 -17.13 -2.31
CA LEU A 37 -0.88 -18.21 -2.28
C LEU A 37 0.55 -17.69 -2.47
N SER A 38 0.78 -16.92 -3.52
CA SER A 38 2.10 -16.38 -3.86
C SER A 38 2.47 -15.13 -3.06
N GLY A 39 1.49 -14.35 -2.60
CA GLY A 39 1.69 -13.00 -2.05
C GLY A 39 1.95 -11.94 -3.10
N LYS A 40 1.74 -12.23 -4.39
CA LYS A 40 1.88 -11.25 -5.46
C LYS A 40 0.78 -10.19 -5.35
N ILE A 41 1.17 -8.92 -5.36
CA ILE A 41 0.23 -7.79 -5.42
C ILE A 41 -0.30 -7.70 -6.86
N ILE A 42 -1.59 -7.95 -7.02
CA ILE A 42 -2.31 -7.91 -8.30
C ILE A 42 -2.71 -6.47 -8.64
N ASP A 43 -3.22 -5.75 -7.65
CA ASP A 43 -3.65 -4.37 -7.80
C ASP A 43 -3.48 -3.58 -6.49
N ALA A 44 -3.43 -2.26 -6.59
CA ALA A 44 -3.43 -1.36 -5.44
C ALA A 44 -4.06 -0.01 -5.79
N GLU A 45 -4.75 0.59 -4.82
CA GLU A 45 -5.27 1.96 -4.92
C GLU A 45 -5.05 2.71 -3.60
N ALA A 46 -4.51 3.92 -3.70
CA ALA A 46 -4.26 4.78 -2.56
C ALA A 46 -5.24 5.95 -2.52
N THR A 47 -5.59 6.39 -1.31
CA THR A 47 -6.29 7.67 -1.13
C THR A 47 -5.44 8.82 -1.67
N SER A 48 -5.90 9.48 -2.72
CA SER A 48 -5.22 10.65 -3.29
C SER A 48 -6.20 11.56 -4.03
N ILE A 49 -5.94 12.87 -3.99
CA ILE A 49 -6.72 13.86 -4.76
C ILE A 49 -6.41 13.73 -6.27
N LEU A 50 -5.13 13.55 -6.61
CA LEU A 50 -4.70 13.41 -7.99
C LEU A 50 -4.63 11.94 -8.40
N SER A 51 -5.37 11.57 -9.44
CA SER A 51 -5.39 10.19 -9.97
C SER A 51 -4.00 9.69 -10.39
N ILE A 52 -3.13 10.58 -10.87
CA ILE A 52 -1.74 10.25 -11.21
C ILE A 52 -0.93 9.83 -9.99
N THR A 53 -1.24 10.37 -8.80
CA THR A 53 -0.58 9.97 -7.55
C THR A 53 -0.95 8.55 -7.16
N SER A 54 -2.24 8.21 -7.15
CA SER A 54 -2.67 6.81 -6.91
C SER A 54 -2.08 5.86 -7.96
N SER A 55 -2.11 6.24 -9.23
CA SER A 55 -1.56 5.43 -10.34
C SER A 55 -0.05 5.18 -10.20
N PHE A 56 0.72 6.20 -9.79
CA PHE A 56 2.15 6.05 -9.57
C PHE A 56 2.43 5.16 -8.35
N ILE A 57 1.70 5.36 -7.25
CA ILE A 57 1.81 4.53 -6.04
C ILE A 57 1.50 3.06 -6.38
N ARG A 58 0.42 2.81 -7.13
CA ARG A 58 0.07 1.48 -7.64
C ARG A 58 1.22 0.83 -8.41
N HIS A 59 1.88 1.59 -9.30
CA HIS A 59 3.02 1.09 -10.08
C HIS A 59 4.20 0.62 -9.21
N LEU A 60 4.38 1.18 -8.00
CA LEU A 60 5.45 0.75 -7.09
C LEU A 60 5.21 -0.65 -6.50
N PHE A 61 3.95 -1.11 -6.49
CA PHE A 61 3.52 -2.33 -5.80
C PHE A 61 3.12 -3.46 -6.75
N VAL A 62 2.38 -3.16 -7.83
CA VAL A 62 1.82 -4.19 -8.70
C VAL A 62 2.92 -5.08 -9.29
N GLY A 63 2.71 -6.39 -9.19
CA GLY A 63 3.64 -7.42 -9.65
C GLY A 63 4.70 -7.83 -8.62
N LYS A 64 4.88 -7.07 -7.53
CA LYS A 64 5.82 -7.43 -6.45
C LYS A 64 5.21 -8.35 -5.42
N ASN A 65 6.05 -8.98 -4.61
CA ASN A 65 5.57 -9.77 -3.48
C ASN A 65 5.35 -8.88 -2.25
N ILE A 66 4.19 -8.96 -1.61
CA ILE A 66 3.88 -8.19 -0.40
C ILE A 66 4.84 -8.48 0.77
N ARG A 67 5.57 -9.61 0.73
CA ARG A 67 6.60 -9.97 1.71
C ARG A 67 7.96 -9.32 1.44
N GLU A 68 8.22 -8.78 0.24
CA GLU A 68 9.48 -8.10 -0.14
C GLU A 68 9.58 -6.68 0.44
N THR A 69 9.34 -6.56 1.75
CA THR A 69 9.11 -5.27 2.41
C THR A 69 10.27 -4.31 2.22
N ALA A 70 11.52 -4.78 2.38
CA ALA A 70 12.70 -3.93 2.25
C ALA A 70 12.88 -3.37 0.82
N GLN A 71 12.66 -4.19 -0.21
CA GLN A 71 12.82 -3.78 -1.61
C GLN A 71 11.73 -2.79 -2.03
N ILE A 72 10.50 -3.00 -1.56
CA ILE A 72 9.38 -2.10 -1.82
C ILE A 72 9.59 -0.76 -1.12
N VAL A 73 9.99 -0.76 0.15
CA VAL A 73 10.29 0.48 0.90
C VAL A 73 11.39 1.28 0.21
N LYS A 74 12.50 0.63 -0.18
CA LYS A 74 13.58 1.30 -0.92
C LYS A 74 13.07 1.92 -2.22
N ALA A 75 12.25 1.21 -2.99
CA ALA A 75 11.67 1.74 -4.23
C ALA A 75 10.76 2.96 -3.99
N ILE A 76 10.01 2.99 -2.88
CA ILE A 76 9.20 4.15 -2.50
C ILE A 76 10.12 5.33 -2.15
N GLU A 77 11.18 5.10 -1.36
CA GLU A 77 12.15 6.12 -0.95
C GLU A 77 12.90 6.75 -2.15
N GLU A 78 13.21 5.94 -3.17
CA GLU A 78 13.99 6.36 -4.34
C GLU A 78 13.14 6.90 -5.50
N LYS A 79 11.84 6.61 -5.55
CA LYS A 79 11.00 6.95 -6.72
C LYS A 79 9.80 7.82 -6.40
N TYR A 80 9.35 7.86 -5.15
CA TYR A 80 8.17 8.62 -4.75
C TYR A 80 8.52 9.77 -3.82
N TYR A 81 8.67 10.97 -4.38
CA TYR A 81 9.02 12.19 -3.63
C TYR A 81 7.79 13.03 -3.21
N GLY A 82 6.64 12.37 -3.00
CA GLY A 82 5.42 13.04 -2.53
C GLY A 82 5.44 13.27 -1.02
N SER A 83 4.68 14.26 -0.53
CA SER A 83 4.56 14.56 0.90
C SER A 83 4.01 13.39 1.74
N SER A 84 3.32 12.44 1.13
CA SER A 84 2.82 11.22 1.77
C SER A 84 3.79 10.03 1.73
N GLN A 85 5.06 10.20 1.33
CA GLN A 85 6.01 9.08 1.22
C GLN A 85 6.08 8.21 2.48
N LYS A 86 6.19 8.83 3.66
CA LYS A 86 6.16 8.11 4.95
C LYS A 86 4.84 7.39 5.17
N ALA A 87 3.71 7.98 4.80
CA ALA A 87 2.39 7.37 4.95
C ALA A 87 2.24 6.15 4.02
N VAL A 88 2.75 6.20 2.79
CA VAL A 88 2.81 5.06 1.86
C VAL A 88 3.59 3.90 2.48
N ILE A 89 4.76 4.17 3.05
CA ILE A 89 5.60 3.16 3.71
C ILE A 89 4.87 2.52 4.90
N VAL A 90 4.26 3.34 5.77
CA VAL A 90 3.55 2.85 6.97
C VAL A 90 2.34 2.00 6.57
N ALA A 91 1.51 2.48 5.63
CA ALA A 91 0.35 1.76 5.15
C ALA A 91 0.75 0.40 4.53
N PHE A 92 1.79 0.38 3.69
CA PHE A 92 2.28 -0.86 3.11
C PHE A 92 2.80 -1.85 4.16
N ARG A 93 3.60 -1.40 5.14
CA ARG A 93 4.08 -2.28 6.24
C ARG A 93 2.92 -2.87 7.04
N HIS A 94 1.89 -2.08 7.32
CA HIS A 94 0.69 -2.53 8.00
C HIS A 94 -0.04 -3.61 7.19
N ALA A 95 -0.20 -3.44 5.86
CA ALA A 95 -0.78 -4.45 4.99
C ALA A 95 0.05 -5.75 4.95
N SER A 96 1.38 -5.63 4.84
CA SER A 96 2.30 -6.78 4.86
C SER A 96 2.22 -7.57 6.16
N GLN A 97 2.12 -6.88 7.30
CA GLN A 97 1.91 -7.52 8.59
C GLN A 97 0.58 -8.30 8.65
N LYS A 98 -0.54 -7.68 8.21
CA LYS A 98 -1.85 -8.37 8.13
C LYS A 98 -1.75 -9.62 7.26
N PHE A 99 -1.09 -9.53 6.11
CA PHE A 99 -0.90 -10.67 5.23
C PHE A 99 -0.13 -11.80 5.91
N ASN A 100 0.97 -11.51 6.59
CA ASN A 100 1.76 -12.55 7.27
C ASN A 100 0.98 -13.24 8.39
N GLN A 101 0.11 -12.52 9.11
CA GLN A 101 -0.77 -13.10 10.14
C GLN A 101 -1.76 -14.10 9.59
N LEU A 102 -2.29 -13.89 8.37
CA LEU A 102 -3.20 -14.83 7.71
C LEU A 102 -2.52 -16.18 7.36
N HIS A 103 -1.19 -16.20 7.29
CA HIS A 103 -0.39 -17.37 6.93
C HIS A 103 0.42 -17.95 8.10
N SER A 104 0.18 -17.46 9.32
CA SER A 104 0.84 -17.94 10.54
C SER A 104 0.02 -19.02 11.28
N VAL A 105 -0.90 -19.69 10.58
CA VAL A 105 -1.77 -20.76 11.11
C VAL A 105 -1.48 -22.06 10.37
#